data_AF-A0A3C1VIZ8-F1
#
_entry.id   AF-A0A3C1VIZ8-F1
#
_cell.length_a   1.000
_cell.length_b   1.000
_cell.length_c   1.000
_cell.angle_alpha   90.00
_cell.angle_beta   90.00
_cell.angle_gamma   90.00
#
_symmetry.space_group_name_H-M   'P 1'
#
loop_
_entity.id
_entity.type
_entity.pdbx_description
1 polymer ?
#
loop_
_entity_poly.entity_id
_entity_poly.type
_entity_poly.pdbx_seq_one_letter_code
_entity_poly.pdbx_strand_id
1 'polypeptide(L)'
;EVSNPSALFLAERHQGAGSCITAVLEGTRSLLIELQALVAHSRLAYPKRATAGFDVNRLGMLLAVLGERAGVKLNYSDVYINLAGGFRSREPALDLAVIASVASATLKKPLPHDLIVFGEVGLGGEVRPVVGAEKRLNETSRLGFKQVLMPNLSTKTKLPTGLELIPVRTVAEAVDWLRY
;
A
#
# COMPACT_ATOMS: atom_id res chain seq x y z
N GLU A 1 -29.30 3.48 7.18
CA GLU A 1 -28.34 2.62 6.47
C GLU A 1 -27.52 3.48 5.51
N VAL A 2 -26.19 3.37 5.52
CA VAL A 2 -25.33 4.06 4.54
C VAL A 2 -25.32 3.22 3.27
N SER A 3 -25.92 3.73 2.20
CA SER A 3 -26.19 2.99 0.95
C SER A 3 -24.94 2.58 0.17
N ASN A 4 -23.79 3.21 0.43
CA ASN A 4 -22.51 2.78 -0.11
C ASN A 4 -21.35 3.19 0.83
N PRO A 5 -20.87 2.29 1.70
CA PRO A 5 -19.82 2.62 2.67
C PRO A 5 -18.48 2.98 2.02
N SER A 6 -18.19 2.52 0.79
CA SER A 6 -17.00 3.02 0.07
C SER A 6 -17.18 4.39 -0.50
N ALA A 7 -18.39 4.82 -0.86
CA ALA A 7 -18.60 6.20 -1.29
C ALA A 7 -18.18 7.18 -0.18
N LEU A 8 -18.33 6.78 1.09
CA LEU A 8 -17.83 7.55 2.23
C LEU A 8 -16.28 7.58 2.27
N PHE A 9 -15.63 6.41 2.16
CA PHE A 9 -14.17 6.31 2.07
C PHE A 9 -13.58 7.04 0.84
N LEU A 10 -14.26 6.97 -0.30
CA LEU A 10 -13.87 7.59 -1.56
C LEU A 10 -14.10 9.12 -1.54
N ALA A 11 -15.15 9.59 -0.85
CA ALA A 11 -15.47 11.01 -0.74
C ALA A 11 -14.48 11.76 0.17
N GLU A 12 -13.95 11.10 1.21
CA GLU A 12 -12.99 11.69 2.15
C GLU A 12 -11.52 11.46 1.76
N ARG A 13 -11.26 10.66 0.70
CA ARG A 13 -9.90 10.28 0.30
C ARG A 13 -9.12 11.48 -0.26
N HIS A 14 -7.86 11.57 0.14
CA HIS A 14 -6.90 12.44 -0.54
C HIS A 14 -6.59 11.90 -1.95
N GLN A 15 -6.98 12.63 -3.00
CA GLN A 15 -6.75 12.21 -4.40
C GLN A 15 -5.33 12.46 -4.91
N GLY A 16 -4.43 12.91 -4.03
CA GLY A 16 -3.04 13.20 -4.38
C GLY A 16 -2.13 11.97 -4.41
N ALA A 17 -0.98 12.17 -5.04
CA ALA A 17 0.12 11.21 -4.98
C ALA A 17 0.51 10.93 -3.52
N GLY A 18 0.79 9.66 -3.23
CA GLY A 18 1.13 9.22 -1.88
C GLY A 18 -0.04 8.70 -1.04
N SER A 19 -1.29 8.76 -1.52
CA SER A 19 -2.44 8.14 -0.84
C SER A 19 -2.76 6.77 -1.45
N CYS A 20 -2.81 5.74 -0.61
CA CYS A 20 -3.14 4.37 -0.96
C CYS A 20 -4.17 3.81 0.02
N ILE A 21 -5.17 3.09 -0.49
CA ILE A 21 -6.04 2.29 0.39
C ILE A 21 -5.47 0.89 0.50
N THR A 22 -5.41 0.38 1.72
CA THR A 22 -4.96 -0.97 2.03
C THR A 22 -6.00 -1.68 2.89
N ALA A 23 -5.93 -3.00 2.92
CA ALA A 23 -6.69 -3.79 3.87
C ALA A 23 -5.76 -4.18 5.02
N VAL A 24 -6.24 -4.16 6.27
CA VAL A 24 -5.56 -4.70 7.47
C VAL A 24 -6.49 -5.68 8.17
N LEU A 25 -5.93 -6.73 8.77
CA LEU A 25 -6.71 -7.65 9.60
C LEU A 25 -6.64 -7.24 11.07
N GLU A 26 -7.81 -7.05 11.67
CA GLU A 26 -7.97 -6.91 13.12
C GLU A 26 -8.68 -8.16 13.64
N GLY A 27 -7.89 -9.11 14.15
CA GLY A 27 -8.36 -10.45 14.48
C GLY A 27 -8.90 -11.17 13.24
N THR A 28 -10.22 -11.32 13.15
CA THR A 28 -10.89 -11.97 12.02
C THR A 28 -11.51 -10.99 11.02
N ARG A 29 -11.58 -9.70 11.35
CA ARG A 29 -12.21 -8.67 10.52
C ARG A 29 -11.17 -8.04 9.61
N SER A 30 -11.53 -7.83 8.34
CA SER A 30 -10.76 -7.00 7.42
C SER A 30 -11.27 -5.57 7.50
N LEU A 31 -10.37 -4.61 7.68
CA LEU A 31 -10.66 -3.18 7.70
C LEU A 31 -9.88 -2.51 6.58
N LEU A 32 -10.54 -1.61 5.85
CA LEU A 32 -9.85 -0.76 4.89
C LEU A 32 -9.34 0.50 5.57
N ILE A 33 -8.08 0.84 5.31
CA ILE A 33 -7.37 1.96 5.92
C ILE A 33 -6.67 2.75 4.82
N GLU A 34 -6.70 4.07 4.93
CA GLU A 34 -5.87 4.93 4.09
C GLU A 34 -4.46 5.02 4.67
N LEU A 35 -3.47 4.69 3.85
CA LEU A 35 -2.06 4.90 4.10
C LEU A 35 -1.59 6.09 3.27
N GLN A 36 -0.92 7.04 3.93
CA GLN A 36 -0.42 8.25 3.32
C GLN A 36 1.09 8.30 3.41
N ALA A 37 1.74 8.62 2.30
CA ALA A 37 3.16 8.89 2.21
C ALA A 37 3.41 10.32 1.76
N LEU A 38 4.31 11.01 2.44
CA LEU A 38 4.86 12.30 2.01
C LEU A 38 6.36 12.14 1.81
N VAL A 39 6.83 12.49 0.62
CA VAL A 39 8.25 12.46 0.24
C VAL A 39 8.67 13.88 -0.11
N ALA A 40 9.67 14.40 0.60
CA ALA A 40 10.17 15.76 0.42
C ALA A 40 11.70 15.77 0.31
N HIS A 41 12.25 16.74 -0.42
CA HIS A 41 13.70 16.89 -0.49
C HIS A 41 14.26 17.26 0.89
N SER A 42 15.21 16.48 1.38
CA SER A 42 15.87 16.69 2.66
C SER A 42 16.96 17.75 2.57
N ARG A 43 17.08 18.58 3.60
CA ARG A 43 18.23 19.50 3.78
C ARG A 43 19.22 19.00 4.83
N LEU A 44 19.01 17.78 5.33
CA LEU A 44 19.81 17.18 6.40
C LEU A 44 20.85 16.23 5.81
N ALA A 45 21.97 16.06 6.53
CA ALA A 45 22.96 15.03 6.17
C ALA A 45 22.37 13.60 6.24
N TYR A 46 21.42 13.40 7.15
CA TYR A 46 20.65 12.16 7.28
C TYR A 46 19.16 12.49 7.10
N PRO A 47 18.53 12.05 5.98
CA PRO A 47 17.12 12.30 5.76
C PRO A 47 16.24 11.72 6.86
N LYS A 48 15.19 12.47 7.20
CA LYS A 48 14.22 12.12 8.22
C LYS A 48 13.32 11.00 7.71
N ARG A 49 13.13 9.98 8.53
CA ARG A 49 12.19 8.89 8.31
C ARG A 49 11.26 8.85 9.51
N ALA A 50 9.98 9.09 9.31
CA ALA A 50 9.03 9.21 10.40
C ALA A 50 7.72 8.48 10.06
N THR A 51 7.08 7.93 11.09
CA THR A 51 5.84 7.19 10.93
C THR A 51 4.84 7.59 12.00
N ALA A 52 3.56 7.55 11.64
CA ALA A 52 2.43 7.52 12.55
C ALA A 52 1.61 6.26 12.23
N GLY A 53 1.50 5.34 13.19
CA GLY A 53 0.76 4.09 13.02
C GLY A 53 1.52 2.92 12.38
N PHE A 54 2.72 3.16 11.85
CA PHE A 54 3.58 2.14 11.25
C PHE A 54 4.94 2.04 11.95
N ASP A 55 5.63 0.91 11.82
CA ASP A 55 6.96 0.72 12.41
C ASP A 55 8.05 1.46 11.60
N VAL A 56 8.86 2.27 12.28
CA VAL A 56 9.88 3.11 11.62
C VAL A 56 11.08 2.30 11.11
N ASN A 57 11.45 1.20 11.76
CA ASN A 57 12.55 0.36 11.30
C ASN A 57 12.15 -0.38 10.02
N ARG A 58 10.91 -0.86 9.98
CA ARG A 58 10.31 -1.49 8.82
C ARG A 58 10.15 -0.50 7.66
N LEU A 59 9.82 0.77 7.93
CA LEU A 59 9.91 1.82 6.90
C LEU A 59 11.33 1.90 6.33
N GLY A 60 12.36 2.03 7.19
CA GLY A 60 13.76 2.11 6.74
C GLY A 60 14.15 0.94 5.83
N MET A 61 13.76 -0.28 6.21
CA MET A 61 13.96 -1.49 5.40
C MET A 61 13.27 -1.40 4.04
N LEU A 62 11.99 -1.03 4.00
CA LEU A 62 11.22 -0.93 2.76
C LEU A 62 11.78 0.14 1.81
N LEU A 63 12.24 1.28 2.35
CA LEU A 63 12.89 2.31 1.53
C LEU A 63 14.19 1.81 0.91
N ALA A 64 14.98 1.02 1.65
CA ALA A 64 16.17 0.39 1.11
C ALA A 64 15.84 -0.59 -0.02
N VAL A 65 14.82 -1.44 0.16
CA VAL A 65 14.34 -2.35 -0.90
C VAL A 65 13.84 -1.57 -2.12
N LEU A 66 13.06 -0.51 -1.92
CA LEU A 66 12.52 0.32 -3.00
C LEU A 66 13.62 1.01 -3.82
N GLY A 67 14.67 1.48 -3.15
CA GLY A 67 15.84 2.06 -3.79
C GLY A 67 16.66 1.02 -4.58
N GLU A 68 17.08 -0.06 -3.91
CA GLU A 68 18.00 -1.04 -4.45
C GLU A 68 17.37 -2.01 -5.47
N ARG A 69 16.05 -2.25 -5.38
CA ARG A 69 15.36 -3.25 -6.21
C ARG A 69 14.48 -2.63 -7.30
N ALA A 70 14.06 -1.38 -7.17
CA ALA A 70 13.21 -0.70 -8.15
C ALA A 70 13.74 0.66 -8.63
N GLY A 71 14.93 1.08 -8.17
CA GLY A 71 15.62 2.27 -8.66
C GLY A 71 14.98 3.59 -8.25
N VAL A 72 14.14 3.60 -7.21
CA VAL A 72 13.51 4.84 -6.72
C VAL A 72 14.52 5.62 -5.88
N LYS A 73 14.86 6.83 -6.30
CA LYS A 73 15.88 7.65 -5.64
C LYS A 73 15.33 8.32 -4.37
N LEU A 74 15.71 7.78 -3.20
CA LEU A 74 15.25 8.26 -1.88
C LEU A 74 16.38 8.71 -0.94
N ASN A 75 17.63 8.68 -1.41
CA ASN A 75 18.83 8.96 -0.59
C ASN A 75 18.88 10.38 -0.02
N TYR A 76 18.17 11.32 -0.64
CA TYR A 76 18.09 12.73 -0.22
C TYR A 76 16.65 13.15 0.10
N SER A 77 15.80 12.19 0.46
CA SER A 77 14.38 12.44 0.69
C SER A 77 13.99 12.16 2.13
N ASP A 78 13.37 13.15 2.76
CA ASP A 78 12.61 12.93 3.98
C ASP A 78 11.34 12.14 3.61
N VAL A 79 11.03 11.09 4.37
CA VAL A 79 9.87 10.23 4.13
C VAL A 79 9.02 10.13 5.39
N TYR A 80 7.74 10.42 5.25
CA TYR A 80 6.74 10.34 6.31
C TYR A 80 5.65 9.36 5.90
N ILE A 81 5.29 8.44 6.80
CA ILE A 81 4.14 7.54 6.64
C ILE A 81 3.10 7.84 7.71
N ASN A 82 1.83 7.86 7.33
CA ASN A 82 0.70 7.98 8.24
C ASN A 82 -0.37 6.94 7.90
N LEU A 83 -0.77 6.14 8.87
CA LEU A 83 -2.03 5.39 8.80
C LEU A 83 -3.15 6.31 9.30
N ALA A 84 -4.02 6.72 8.37
CA ALA A 84 -5.09 7.66 8.67
C ALA A 84 -6.05 7.11 9.75
N GLY A 85 -6.76 7.99 10.44
CA GLY A 85 -7.71 7.61 11.49
C GLY A 85 -7.07 7.18 12.81
N GLY A 86 -5.76 7.40 13.01
CA GLY A 86 -5.06 7.04 14.25
C GLY A 86 -4.77 5.54 14.40
N PHE A 87 -4.98 4.77 13.33
CA PHE A 87 -4.72 3.34 13.30
C PHE A 87 -3.25 3.02 13.55
N ARG A 88 -2.99 1.88 14.18
CA ARG A 88 -1.64 1.35 14.39
C ARG A 88 -1.61 -0.12 14.01
N SER A 89 -0.67 -0.52 13.17
CA SER A 89 -0.54 -1.91 12.76
C SER A 89 0.91 -2.28 12.48
N ARG A 90 1.25 -3.53 12.80
CA ARG A 90 2.56 -4.15 12.53
C ARG A 90 2.46 -5.27 11.49
N GLU A 91 1.32 -5.37 10.80
CA GLU A 91 1.05 -6.49 9.91
C GLU A 91 1.92 -6.47 8.64
N PRO A 92 2.54 -7.60 8.23
CA PRO A 92 3.32 -7.73 6.98
C PRO A 92 2.60 -7.24 5.72
N ALA A 93 1.28 -7.42 5.66
CA ALA A 93 0.47 -7.05 4.49
C ALA A 93 0.50 -5.56 4.10
N LEU A 94 0.96 -4.69 4.99
CA LEU A 94 1.14 -3.26 4.73
C LEU A 94 2.37 -2.92 3.89
N ASP A 95 3.32 -3.84 3.72
CA ASP A 95 4.60 -3.50 3.06
C ASP A 95 4.38 -2.98 1.64
N LEU A 96 3.60 -3.71 0.84
CA LEU A 96 3.34 -3.32 -0.54
C LEU A 96 2.58 -1.99 -0.64
N ALA A 97 1.69 -1.70 0.32
CA ALA A 97 0.98 -0.43 0.38
C ALA A 97 1.92 0.74 0.71
N VAL A 98 2.88 0.54 1.63
CA VAL A 98 3.94 1.53 1.91
C VAL A 98 4.78 1.77 0.66
N ILE A 99 5.22 0.70 0.00
CA ILE A 99 5.99 0.76 -1.26
C ILE A 99 5.23 1.56 -2.32
N ALA A 100 3.97 1.21 -2.59
CA ALA A 100 3.14 1.87 -3.59
C ALA A 100 2.92 3.35 -3.26
N SER A 101 2.69 3.68 -1.98
CA SER A 101 2.47 5.07 -1.54
C SER A 101 3.73 5.92 -1.68
N VAL A 102 4.88 5.41 -1.25
CA VAL A 102 6.16 6.13 -1.38
C VAL A 102 6.54 6.31 -2.86
N ALA A 103 6.38 5.26 -3.68
CA ALA A 103 6.60 5.35 -5.12
C ALA A 103 5.65 6.39 -5.76
N SER A 104 4.37 6.36 -5.41
CA SER A 104 3.37 7.34 -5.84
C SER A 104 3.78 8.77 -5.53
N ALA A 105 4.11 9.06 -4.27
CA ALA A 105 4.56 10.39 -3.83
C ALA A 105 5.84 10.83 -4.57
N THR A 106 6.80 9.92 -4.75
CA THR A 106 8.09 10.21 -5.41
C THR A 106 7.93 10.49 -6.90
N LEU A 107 7.12 9.67 -7.58
CA LEU A 107 6.83 9.80 -9.01
C LEU A 107 5.79 10.90 -9.31
N LYS A 108 5.14 11.45 -8.28
CA LYS A 108 4.00 12.37 -8.38
C LYS A 108 2.86 11.79 -9.22
N LYS A 109 2.63 10.49 -9.07
CA LYS A 109 1.58 9.75 -9.79
C LYS A 109 0.55 9.20 -8.80
N PRO A 110 -0.66 9.77 -8.72
CA PRO A 110 -1.72 9.24 -7.86
C PRO A 110 -2.08 7.80 -8.21
N LEU A 111 -2.35 6.99 -7.19
CA LEU A 111 -2.92 5.66 -7.36
C LEU A 111 -4.42 5.76 -7.69
N PRO A 112 -4.99 4.84 -8.47
CA PRO A 112 -6.43 4.78 -8.72
C PRO A 112 -7.25 4.83 -7.42
N HIS A 113 -8.40 5.49 -7.49
CA HIS A 113 -9.25 5.74 -6.33
C HIS A 113 -9.92 4.45 -5.81
N ASP A 114 -10.17 3.51 -6.71
CA ASP A 114 -10.83 2.21 -6.54
C ASP A 114 -9.84 1.03 -6.44
N LEU A 115 -8.57 1.31 -6.18
CA LEU A 115 -7.52 0.34 -5.93
C LEU A 115 -7.32 0.05 -4.44
N ILE A 116 -7.19 -1.24 -4.12
CA ILE A 116 -6.62 -1.72 -2.85
C ILE A 116 -5.22 -2.29 -3.08
N VAL A 117 -4.30 -2.05 -2.14
CA VAL A 117 -2.96 -2.63 -2.18
C VAL A 117 -2.66 -3.41 -0.89
N PHE A 118 -2.19 -4.64 -1.00
CA PHE A 118 -1.63 -5.38 0.14
C PHE A 118 -0.66 -6.48 -0.32
N GLY A 119 0.31 -6.79 0.53
CA GLY A 119 1.34 -7.80 0.28
C GLY A 119 2.52 -7.60 1.22
N GLU A 120 3.24 -8.68 1.50
CA GLU A 120 4.49 -8.66 2.27
C GLU A 120 5.67 -8.49 1.31
N VAL A 121 6.70 -7.74 1.72
CA VAL A 121 7.88 -7.49 0.89
C VAL A 121 9.12 -8.06 1.55
N GLY A 122 9.83 -8.93 0.83
CA GLY A 122 11.13 -9.44 1.25
C GLY A 122 12.27 -8.51 0.86
N LEU A 123 13.43 -8.73 1.50
CA LEU A 123 14.66 -7.97 1.22
C LEU A 123 15.21 -8.19 -0.19
N GLY A 124 14.84 -9.30 -0.83
CA GLY A 124 15.13 -9.57 -2.24
C GLY A 124 14.31 -8.71 -3.20
N GLY A 125 13.29 -8.02 -2.70
CA GLY A 125 12.32 -7.26 -3.50
C GLY A 125 11.15 -8.11 -3.98
N GLU A 126 11.05 -9.37 -3.55
CA GLU A 126 9.91 -10.23 -3.84
C GLU A 126 8.66 -9.79 -3.05
N VAL A 127 7.50 -9.94 -3.67
CA VAL A 127 6.19 -9.68 -3.05
C VAL A 127 5.54 -11.01 -2.73
N ARG A 128 5.18 -11.21 -1.47
CA ARG A 128 4.76 -12.50 -0.91
C ARG A 128 3.29 -12.48 -0.50
N PRO A 129 2.55 -13.60 -0.65
CA PRO A 129 1.20 -13.77 -0.12
C PRO A 129 1.13 -13.51 1.38
N VAL A 130 -0.03 -13.02 1.82
CA VAL A 130 -0.29 -12.66 3.22
C VAL A 130 -1.44 -13.49 3.79
N VAL A 131 -1.47 -13.62 5.11
CA VAL A 131 -2.58 -14.30 5.80
C VAL A 131 -3.90 -13.58 5.52
N GLY A 132 -4.96 -14.36 5.32
CA GLY A 132 -6.33 -13.88 5.18
C GLY A 132 -6.63 -13.10 3.90
N ALA A 133 -5.87 -13.29 2.82
CA ALA A 133 -6.10 -12.66 1.52
C ALA A 133 -7.57 -12.72 1.06
N GLU A 134 -8.24 -13.86 1.21
CA GLU A 134 -9.66 -14.01 0.85
C GLU A 134 -10.58 -13.06 1.64
N LYS A 135 -10.34 -12.88 2.95
CA LYS A 135 -11.12 -11.94 3.78
C LYS A 135 -10.93 -10.50 3.31
N ARG A 136 -9.71 -10.15 2.90
CA ARG A 136 -9.38 -8.83 2.34
C ARG A 136 -10.13 -8.60 1.05
N LEU A 137 -10.05 -9.56 0.13
CA LEU A 137 -10.72 -9.49 -1.18
C LEU A 137 -12.24 -9.39 -1.04
N ASN A 138 -12.83 -10.19 -0.14
CA ASN A 138 -14.27 -10.14 0.13
C ASN A 138 -14.70 -8.78 0.67
N GLU A 139 -13.93 -8.20 1.59
CA GLU A 139 -14.21 -6.87 2.14
C GLU A 139 -14.03 -5.77 1.09
N THR A 140 -12.95 -5.82 0.30
CA THR A 140 -12.69 -4.97 -0.86
C THR A 140 -13.88 -4.97 -1.82
N SER A 141 -14.37 -6.15 -2.19
CA SER A 141 -15.51 -6.32 -3.09
C SER A 141 -16.82 -5.85 -2.45
N ARG A 142 -17.06 -6.15 -1.16
CA ARG A 142 -18.24 -5.69 -0.40
C ARG A 142 -18.34 -4.18 -0.35
N LEU A 143 -17.19 -3.52 -0.23
CA LEU A 143 -17.08 -2.07 -0.27
C LEU A 143 -17.07 -1.56 -1.71
N GLY A 144 -16.96 -2.39 -2.75
CA GLY A 144 -17.14 -1.95 -4.14
C GLY A 144 -15.90 -1.33 -4.79
N PHE A 145 -14.72 -1.54 -4.20
CA PHE A 145 -13.45 -1.35 -4.90
C PHE A 145 -13.37 -2.30 -6.11
N LYS A 146 -12.66 -1.87 -7.16
CA LYS A 146 -12.67 -2.54 -8.46
C LYS A 146 -11.35 -3.21 -8.79
N GLN A 147 -10.26 -2.77 -8.18
CA GLN A 147 -8.93 -3.28 -8.47
C GLN A 147 -8.19 -3.65 -7.19
N VAL A 148 -7.33 -4.67 -7.28
CA VAL A 148 -6.42 -5.04 -6.21
C VAL A 148 -5.02 -5.28 -6.75
N LEU A 149 -4.04 -4.53 -6.24
CA LEU A 149 -2.63 -4.78 -6.48
C LEU A 149 -2.09 -5.61 -5.31
N MET A 150 -1.68 -6.84 -5.60
CA MET A 150 -1.26 -7.80 -4.59
C MET A 150 -0.34 -8.87 -5.20
N PRO A 151 0.37 -9.67 -4.39
CA PRO A 151 1.07 -10.86 -4.88
C PRO A 151 0.15 -11.74 -5.72
N ASN A 152 0.73 -12.50 -6.65
CA ASN A 152 -0.04 -13.43 -7.46
C ASN A 152 -0.89 -14.37 -6.58
N LEU A 153 -2.12 -14.65 -7.01
CA LEU A 153 -3.05 -15.47 -6.24
C LEU A 153 -2.48 -16.87 -6.04
N SER A 154 -2.60 -17.39 -4.82
CA SER A 154 -2.44 -18.82 -4.61
C SER A 154 -3.56 -19.56 -5.34
N THR A 155 -3.32 -20.79 -5.77
CA THR A 155 -4.32 -21.64 -6.44
C THR A 155 -5.59 -21.87 -5.59
N LYS A 156 -5.53 -21.61 -4.28
CA LYS A 156 -6.64 -21.77 -3.34
C LYS A 156 -7.46 -20.50 -3.11
N THR A 157 -6.97 -19.34 -3.54
CA THR A 157 -7.65 -18.06 -3.31
C THR A 157 -8.50 -17.68 -4.51
N LYS A 158 -9.81 -17.51 -4.30
CA LYS A 158 -10.73 -17.07 -5.36
C LYS A 158 -10.84 -15.54 -5.35
N LEU A 159 -10.76 -14.95 -6.54
CA LEU A 159 -11.03 -13.52 -6.73
C LEU A 159 -12.55 -13.31 -6.79
N PRO A 160 -13.13 -12.40 -5.97
CA PRO A 160 -14.54 -12.03 -6.07
C PRO A 160 -14.92 -11.51 -7.46
N THR A 161 -16.15 -11.78 -7.89
CA THR A 161 -16.66 -11.33 -9.19
C THR A 161 -16.62 -9.81 -9.30
N GLY A 162 -16.07 -9.30 -10.41
CA GLY A 162 -15.99 -7.87 -10.69
C GLY A 162 -14.84 -7.13 -9.98
N LEU A 163 -14.00 -7.85 -9.22
CA LEU A 163 -12.73 -7.36 -8.73
C LEU A 163 -11.63 -7.78 -9.73
N GLU A 164 -10.84 -6.83 -10.21
CA GLU A 164 -9.70 -7.06 -11.10
C GLU A 164 -8.42 -7.21 -10.29
N LEU A 165 -7.64 -8.25 -10.60
CA LEU A 165 -6.33 -8.48 -9.99
C LEU A 165 -5.24 -7.83 -10.85
N ILE A 166 -4.39 -7.06 -10.19
CA ILE A 166 -3.12 -6.56 -10.71
C ILE A 166 -2.01 -7.34 -10.01
N PRO A 167 -1.56 -8.47 -10.57
CA PRO A 167 -0.62 -9.35 -9.90
C PRO A 167 0.79 -8.77 -10.00
N VAL A 168 1.50 -8.72 -8.89
CA VAL A 168 2.92 -8.37 -8.84
C VAL A 168 3.72 -9.46 -8.13
N ARG A 169 4.93 -9.73 -8.59
CA ARG A 169 5.88 -10.68 -8.00
C ARG A 169 7.03 -9.96 -7.33
N THR A 170 7.30 -8.72 -7.75
CA THR A 170 8.39 -7.91 -7.22
C THR A 170 7.97 -6.47 -7.00
N VAL A 171 8.71 -5.77 -6.14
CA VAL A 171 8.59 -4.33 -5.93
C VAL A 171 8.83 -3.54 -7.23
N ALA A 172 9.74 -4.02 -8.09
CA ALA A 172 9.98 -3.41 -9.39
C ALA A 172 8.74 -3.47 -10.29
N GLU A 173 8.08 -4.63 -10.38
CA GLU A 173 6.82 -4.77 -11.15
C GLU A 173 5.73 -3.81 -10.64
N ALA A 174 5.61 -3.63 -9.31
CA ALA A 174 4.65 -2.69 -8.73
C ALA A 174 4.96 -1.22 -9.07
N VAL A 175 6.25 -0.83 -9.07
CA VAL A 175 6.68 0.52 -9.44
C VAL A 175 6.51 0.75 -10.94
N ASP A 176 6.82 -0.25 -11.77
CA ASP A 176 6.65 -0.16 -13.22
C ASP A 176 5.18 -0.06 -13.60
N TRP A 177 4.30 -0.83 -12.97
CA TRP A 177 2.85 -0.71 -13.14
C TRP A 177 2.37 0.73 -12.88
N LEU A 178 2.88 1.39 -11.83
CA LEU A 178 2.53 2.78 -11.50
C LEU A 178 3.10 3.81 -12.51
N ARG A 179 4.10 3.45 -13.31
CA ARG A 179 4.68 4.34 -14.33
C ARG A 179 3.84 4.41 -15.60
N TYR A 180 2.98 3.44 -15.87
CA TYR A 180 2.09 3.42 -17.02
C TYR A 180 0.70 3.94 -16.66
#